data_AF-A0A4S2AMD9-F1
#
_entry.id   AF-A0A4S2AMD9-F1
#
_cell.length_a   1.000
_cell.length_b   1.000
_cell.length_c   1.000
_cell.angle_alpha   90.00
_cell.angle_beta   90.00
_cell.angle_gamma   90.00
#
_symmetry.space_group_name_H-M   'P 1'
#
loop_
_entity.id
_entity.type
_entity.pdbx_description
1 polymer ?
#
loop_
_entity_poly.entity_id
_entity_poly.type
_entity_poly.pdbx_seq_one_letter_code
_entity_poly.pdbx_strand_id
1 'polypeptide(L)' 'LRFIFTCPLFLAQPITFHCTRHTFGTMMLTLGADLFTTSKLMGHSNIQTTEIYAKIVDKKKEDYMSLLLIVLC' A
#
# COMPACT_ATOMS: atom_id res chain seq x y z
N LEU A 1 1.98 -26.11 -17.10
CA LEU A 1 2.94 -25.35 -16.27
C LEU A 1 3.93 -24.58 -17.18
N ARG A 2 3.46 -23.55 -17.89
CA ARG A 2 4.26 -22.68 -18.78
C ARG A 2 3.76 -21.24 -18.66
N PHE A 3 3.91 -20.64 -17.49
CA PHE A 3 3.52 -19.24 -17.22
C PHE A 3 4.69 -18.41 -16.64
N ILE A 4 5.91 -18.87 -16.85
CA ILE A 4 7.12 -18.20 -16.38
C ILE A 4 8.04 -18.21 -17.58
N PHE A 5 8.24 -17.07 -18.24
CA PHE A 5 9.49 -16.67 -18.93
C PHE A 5 9.32 -15.55 -19.97
N THR A 6 8.13 -15.00 -20.21
CA THR A 6 8.00 -13.94 -21.23
C THR A 6 8.33 -12.51 -20.77
N CYS A 7 8.57 -12.23 -19.48
CA CYS A 7 8.71 -10.83 -19.04
C CYS A 7 9.73 -10.56 -17.92
N PRO A 8 11.04 -10.81 -18.12
CA PRO A 8 12.05 -10.11 -17.32
C PRO A 8 12.12 -8.62 -17.65
N LEU A 9 11.72 -8.19 -18.87
CA LEU A 9 11.82 -6.80 -19.32
C LEU A 9 10.71 -5.89 -18.77
N PHE A 10 9.51 -6.42 -18.49
CA PHE A 10 8.38 -5.65 -17.95
C PHE A 10 8.57 -5.25 -16.48
N LEU A 11 9.33 -6.05 -15.72
CA LEU A 11 9.66 -5.79 -14.32
C LEU A 11 10.62 -4.61 -14.14
N ALA A 12 11.40 -4.27 -15.17
CA ALA A 12 12.42 -3.23 -15.13
C ALA A 12 11.89 -1.84 -15.55
N GLN A 13 10.61 -1.71 -15.90
CA GLN A 13 10.06 -0.40 -16.22
C GLN A 13 9.88 0.42 -14.93
N PRO A 14 10.29 1.70 -14.91
CA PRO A 14 10.22 2.53 -13.72
C PRO A 14 8.77 2.65 -13.20
N ILE A 15 7.80 2.66 -14.11
CA ILE A 15 6.37 2.74 -13.80
C ILE A 15 5.91 1.54 -12.97
N THR A 16 6.29 0.31 -13.36
CA THR A 16 5.87 -0.93 -12.70
C THR A 16 6.45 -1.03 -11.28
N PHE A 17 7.70 -0.59 -11.09
CA PHE A 17 8.37 -0.57 -9.79
C PHE A 17 7.75 0.47 -8.83
N HIS A 18 7.37 1.63 -9.36
CA HIS A 18 6.63 2.63 -8.59
C HIS A 18 5.24 2.14 -8.19
N CYS A 19 4.49 1.52 -9.11
CA CYS A 19 3.18 0.95 -8.81
C CYS A 19 3.26 -0.13 -7.72
N THR A 20 4.22 -1.06 -7.81
CA THR A 20 4.38 -2.10 -6.78
C THR A 20 4.73 -1.53 -5.41
N ARG A 21 5.59 -0.49 -5.31
CA ARG A 21 5.84 0.20 -4.04
C ARG A 21 4.60 0.90 -3.48
N HIS A 22 3.80 1.53 -4.33
CA HIS A 22 2.53 2.15 -3.91
C HIS A 22 1.51 1.11 -3.42
N THR A 23 1.34 0.01 -4.16
CA THR A 23 0.45 -1.08 -3.78
C THR A 23 0.91 -1.75 -2.49
N PHE A 24 2.21 -1.98 -2.33
CA PHE A 24 2.79 -2.56 -1.12
C PHE A 24 2.55 -1.69 0.12
N GLY A 25 2.88 -0.39 0.06
CA GLY A 25 2.69 0.53 1.20
C GLY A 25 1.22 0.67 1.61
N THR A 26 0.32 0.78 0.63
CA THR A 26 -1.13 0.87 0.88
C THR A 26 -1.67 -0.42 1.49
N MET A 27 -1.25 -1.59 0.99
CA MET A 27 -1.72 -2.89 1.47
C MET A 27 -1.21 -3.20 2.88
N MET A 28 0.06 -2.89 3.16
CA MET A 28 0.66 -3.11 4.48
C MET A 28 -0.10 -2.33 5.57
N LEU A 29 -0.40 -1.05 5.32
CA LEU A 29 -1.16 -0.22 6.24
C LEU A 29 -2.64 -0.63 6.34
N THR A 30 -3.26 -1.06 5.23
CA THR A 30 -4.65 -1.55 5.24
C THR A 30 -4.80 -2.82 6.09
N LEU A 31 -3.76 -3.67 6.12
CA LEU A 31 -3.69 -4.87 6.95
C LEU A 31 -3.37 -4.57 8.42
N GLY A 32 -3.18 -3.30 8.80
CA GLY A 32 -2.89 -2.88 10.17
C GLY A 32 -1.41 -2.95 10.54
N ALA A 33 -0.50 -3.02 9.57
CA ALA A 33 0.92 -2.88 9.85
C ALA A 33 1.25 -1.45 10.28
N ASP A 34 2.21 -1.33 11.20
CA ASP A 34 2.66 -0.04 11.67
C ASP A 34 3.41 0.76 10.57
N LEU A 35 3.28 2.09 10.62
CA LEU A 35 3.87 3.00 9.65
C LEU A 35 5.40 2.92 9.65
N PHE A 36 6.00 2.79 10.84
CA PHE A 36 7.45 2.68 11.00
C PHE A 36 7.97 1.38 10.39
N THR A 37 7.26 0.28 10.64
CA THR A 37 7.57 -1.03 10.07
C THR A 37 7.48 -1.01 8.54
N THR A 38 6.40 -0.44 8.00
CA THR A 38 6.19 -0.31 6.54
C THR A 38 7.28 0.55 5.90
N SER A 39 7.64 1.67 6.53
CA SER A 39 8.70 2.56 6.05
C SER A 39 10.06 1.87 6.00
N LYS A 40 10.38 1.07 7.02
CA LYS A 40 11.63 0.30 7.09
C LYS A 40 11.70 -0.80 6.03
N LEU A 41 10.58 -1.46 5.73
CA LEU A 41 10.47 -2.44 4.65
C LEU A 41 10.63 -1.80 3.26
N MET A 42 10.20 -0.54 3.09
CA MET A 42 10.37 0.23 1.86
C MET A 42 11.77 0.86 1.72
N GLY A 43 12.62 0.75 2.74
CA GLY A 43 13.97 1.32 2.75
C GLY A 43 13.99 2.85 2.82
N HIS A 44 12.92 3.47 3.33
CA HIS A 44 12.87 4.92 3.49
C HIS A 44 13.64 5.35 4.74
N SER A 45 14.66 6.20 4.56
CA SER A 45 15.36 6.85 5.70
C SER A 45 14.55 7.97 6.34
N ASN A 46 13.54 8.49 5.62
CA ASN A 46 12.65 9.54 6.10
C ASN A 46 11.20 9.04 6.07
N ILE A 47 10.51 9.14 7.20
CA ILE A 47 9.13 8.67 7.36
C ILE A 47 8.12 9.53 6.59
N GLN A 48 8.45 10.80 6.27
CA GLN A 48 7.55 11.77 5.65
C GLN A 48 6.95 11.30 4.33
N THR A 49 7.71 10.56 3.51
CA THR A 49 7.20 10.00 2.25
C THR A 49 6.23 8.84 2.47
N THR A 50 6.29 8.20 3.64
CA THR A 50 5.45 7.07 4.02
C THR A 50 4.15 7.54 4.68
N GLU A 51 4.17 8.71 5.36
CA GLU A 51 2.98 9.33 5.98
C GLU A 51 1.83 9.60 4.99
N ILE A 52 2.15 9.81 3.72
CA ILE A 52 1.15 9.99 2.65
C ILE A 52 0.23 8.77 2.56
N TYR A 53 0.75 7.56 2.81
CA TYR A 53 -0.05 6.34 2.79
C TYR A 53 -0.93 6.18 4.02
N ALA A 54 -0.52 6.69 5.18
CA ALA A 54 -1.31 6.65 6.42
C ALA A 54 -2.63 7.40 6.27
N LYS A 55 -2.57 8.64 5.74
CA LYS A 55 -3.75 9.49 5.51
C LYS A 55 -4.80 8.85 4.60
N ILE A 56 -4.35 8.05 3.63
CA ILE A 56 -5.23 7.34 2.70
C ILE A 56 -6.00 6.22 3.42
N VAL A 57 -5.33 5.49 4.31
CA VAL A 57 -5.95 4.39 5.08
C VAL A 57 -6.90 4.92 6.14
N ASP A 58 -6.56 6.01 6.82
CA ASP A 58 -7.45 6.63 7.83
C ASP A 58 -8.78 7.06 7.21
N LYS A 59 -8.73 7.75 6.06
CA LYS A 59 -9.94 8.12 5.32
C LYS A 59 -10.79 6.91 4.94
N LYS A 60 -10.14 5.83 4.47
CA LYS A 60 -10.83 4.59 4.11
C LYS A 60 -11.50 3.95 5.33
N LYS A 61 -10.83 3.96 6.48
CA LYS A 61 -11.36 3.45 7.75
C LYS A 61 -12.59 4.26 8.18
N GLU A 62 -12.56 5.59 8.08
CA GLU A 62 -13.73 6.45 8.35
C GLU A 62 -14.91 6.12 7.43
N ASP A 63 -14.66 5.90 6.14
CA ASP A 63 -15.68 5.48 5.17
C ASP A 63 -16.30 4.12 5.57
N TYR A 64 -15.49 3.15 5.99
CA TYR A 64 -16.00 1.86 6.49
C TYR A 64 -16.80 1.99 7.80
N MET A 65 -16.36 2.85 8.72
CA MET A 65 -17.07 3.08 9.98
C MET A 65 -18.42 3.79 9.74
N SER A 66 -18.47 4.73 8.80
CA SER A 66 -19.73 5.42 8.44
C SER A 66 -20.73 4.48 7.75
N LEU A 67 -20.27 3.58 6.87
CA LEU A 67 -21.10 2.53 6.28
C LEU A 67 -21.61 1.54 7.33
N LEU A 68 -20.76 1.14 8.28
CA LEU A 68 -21.17 0.24 9.36
C LEU A 68 -22.28 0.87 10.21
N LEU A 69 -22.18 2.18 10.51
CA LEU A 69 -23.19 2.91 11.27
C LEU A 69 -24.56 2.97 10.58
N ILE A 70 -24.58 3.01 9.24
CA ILE A 70 -25.81 3.02 8.44
C ILE A 70 -26.46 1.65 8.38
N VAL A 71 -25.68 0.56 8.37
CA VAL A 71 -26.21 -0.82 8.32
C VAL A 71 -26.66 -1.33 9.70
N LEU A 72 -26.10 -0.77 10.78
CA LEU A 72 -26.45 -1.15 12.15
C LEU A 72 -27.65 -0.39 12.73
N CYS A 73 -28.13 0.66 12.05
CA CYS A 73 -29.31 1.46 12.41
C CYS A 73 -30.52 1.00 11.59
#